data_AF-A0A2E3UKI3-F1
#
_entry.id   AF-A0A2E3UKI3-F1
#
_cell.length_a   1.000
_cell.length_b   1.000
_cell.length_c   1.000
_cell.angle_alpha   90.00
_cell.angle_beta   90.00
_cell.angle_gamma   90.00
#
_symmetry.space_group_name_H-M   'P 1'
#
loop_
_entity.id
_entity.type
_entity.pdbx_description
1 polymer ?
#
loop_
_entity_poly.entity_id
_entity_poly.type
_entity_poly.pdbx_seq_one_letter_code
_entity_poly.pdbx_strand_id
1 'polypeptide(L)'
;MPESRTVRELRRIFLKIHTWLGLHVAILLGFVLITGSVLVMADEIEMVFHPSAWVSAPADEAAHASFAEIYDALKTTYPETAIMWVEKRPTAFLADRTFTRTAWGEEITIWTHPETAAVLDVTRTIGFRRILHGLHEDLLIPLAPARLFITALSIVVLTSVITGLVVYRRFWRGFFRLPARGADGRTWLGGLHRLIGLWTMPFLLIVGLSSAVFFARTLGLADMGPKPAIATERAGLLPDSADTAMIAAAEQAAMAALPDVAFEKMTMPYNARGGIVFEGRPLDALLVRDGETVSIDPSDFAVLGITHIEDRGGAARLEPLTKVFHYGTVGGTTTRLIWVVFGLASGGLVLTGALIYAARQRADTGAGRTIWRGLGLFRWAYLLLILGMIAVVVVQYGPPGVKWAGIPPPVEAKDYVRLASKGKLRLGEDLPLRLTVSAPEVVSATITPGPGTPRQLELKPAGKNRAATFGLRGTPRDNSVEVELTLQSGEVKSFTYRLGNAIW
;
A
#
# COMPACT_ATOMS: atom_id res chain seq x y z
N MET A 1 -12.43 -53.77 -4.60
CA MET A 1 -13.88 -53.58 -4.36
C MET A 1 -14.43 -52.52 -5.29
N PRO A 2 -15.54 -52.77 -6.00
CA PRO A 2 -16.21 -51.78 -6.83
C PRO A 2 -16.70 -50.59 -5.98
N GLU A 3 -16.59 -49.39 -6.54
CA GLU A 3 -16.98 -48.14 -5.87
C GLU A 3 -18.51 -48.09 -5.69
N SER A 4 -18.98 -47.84 -4.46
CA SER A 4 -20.42 -47.79 -4.17
C SER A 4 -21.12 -46.70 -4.99
N ARG A 5 -22.42 -46.89 -5.26
CA ARG A 5 -23.23 -45.94 -6.04
C ARG A 5 -23.15 -44.52 -5.48
N THR A 6 -23.21 -44.40 -4.15
CA THR A 6 -23.10 -43.13 -3.41
C THR A 6 -21.78 -42.42 -3.66
N VAL A 7 -20.65 -43.12 -3.59
CA VAL A 7 -19.31 -42.52 -3.82
C VAL A 7 -19.18 -42.02 -5.27
N ARG A 8 -19.72 -42.75 -6.24
CA ARG A 8 -19.72 -42.35 -7.66
C ARG A 8 -20.58 -41.11 -7.93
N GLU A 9 -21.68 -40.96 -7.20
CA GLU A 9 -22.57 -39.81 -7.31
C GLU A 9 -21.95 -38.55 -6.69
N LEU A 10 -21.41 -38.66 -5.47
CA LEU A 10 -20.64 -37.59 -4.82
C LEU A 10 -19.51 -37.11 -5.73
N ARG A 11 -18.73 -38.02 -6.32
CA ARG A 11 -17.65 -37.65 -7.24
C ARG A 11 -18.13 -36.87 -8.47
N ARG A 12 -19.29 -37.22 -9.02
CA ARG A 12 -19.88 -36.48 -10.14
C ARG A 12 -20.30 -35.08 -9.72
N ILE A 13 -20.88 -34.92 -8.53
CA ILE A 13 -21.24 -33.62 -7.97
C ILE A 13 -19.99 -32.76 -7.76
N PHE A 14 -18.98 -33.29 -7.10
CA PHE A 14 -17.74 -32.57 -6.81
C PHE A 14 -17.00 -32.17 -8.10
N LEU A 15 -17.00 -33.02 -9.13
CA LEU A 15 -16.46 -32.67 -10.43
C LEU A 15 -17.25 -31.52 -11.09
N LYS A 16 -18.58 -31.51 -10.97
CA LYS A 16 -19.40 -30.41 -11.48
C LYS A 16 -19.09 -29.11 -10.75
N ILE A 17 -19.01 -29.14 -9.41
CA ILE A 17 -18.64 -27.97 -8.59
C ILE A 17 -17.25 -27.46 -8.99
N HIS A 18 -16.25 -28.33 -9.03
CA HIS A 18 -14.88 -27.99 -9.41
C HIS A 18 -14.81 -27.37 -10.81
N THR A 19 -15.50 -27.98 -11.78
CA THR A 19 -15.56 -27.47 -13.16
C THR A 19 -16.28 -26.12 -13.24
N TRP A 20 -17.37 -25.94 -12.46
CA TRP A 20 -18.14 -24.71 -12.45
C TRP A 20 -17.33 -23.55 -11.86
N LEU A 21 -16.72 -23.75 -10.69
CA LEU A 21 -15.85 -22.75 -10.05
C LEU A 21 -14.66 -22.42 -10.94
N GLY A 22 -13.97 -23.45 -11.44
CA GLY A 22 -12.80 -23.32 -12.29
C GLY A 22 -13.07 -22.75 -13.69
N LEU A 23 -14.34 -22.59 -14.10
CA LEU A 23 -14.72 -21.90 -15.33
C LEU A 23 -15.18 -20.46 -15.06
N HIS A 24 -16.10 -20.28 -14.11
CA HIS A 24 -16.77 -18.99 -13.89
C HIS A 24 -15.96 -18.01 -13.06
N VAL A 25 -15.09 -18.50 -12.17
CA VAL A 25 -14.21 -17.66 -11.33
C VAL A 25 -12.77 -17.65 -11.86
N ALA A 26 -12.51 -18.45 -12.90
CA ALA A 26 -11.19 -18.71 -13.48
C ALA A 26 -10.38 -17.44 -13.71
N ILE A 27 -10.92 -16.51 -14.51
CA ILE A 27 -10.20 -15.30 -14.94
C ILE A 27 -9.79 -14.47 -13.74
N LEU A 28 -10.70 -14.27 -12.79
CA LEU A 28 -10.44 -13.51 -11.58
C LEU A 28 -9.39 -14.19 -10.69
N LEU A 29 -9.55 -15.49 -10.45
CA LEU A 29 -8.64 -16.23 -9.60
C LEU A 29 -7.22 -16.29 -10.21
N GLY A 30 -7.13 -16.51 -11.52
CA GLY A 30 -5.86 -16.48 -12.25
C GLY A 30 -5.21 -15.10 -12.17
N PHE A 31 -5.99 -14.04 -12.34
CA PHE A 31 -5.52 -12.67 -12.19
C PHE A 31 -4.94 -12.42 -10.79
N VAL A 32 -5.70 -12.71 -9.73
CA VAL A 32 -5.27 -12.51 -8.33
C VAL A 32 -4.05 -13.35 -7.97
N LEU A 33 -3.98 -14.60 -8.43
CA LEU A 33 -2.81 -15.47 -8.22
C LEU A 33 -1.56 -14.91 -8.91
N ILE A 34 -1.70 -14.43 -10.15
CA ILE A 34 -0.58 -13.83 -10.90
C ILE A 34 -0.15 -12.51 -10.26
N THR A 35 -1.08 -11.60 -9.97
CA THR A 35 -0.74 -10.32 -9.33
C THR A 35 -0.12 -10.53 -7.96
N GLY A 36 -0.63 -11.48 -7.17
CA GLY A 36 -0.04 -11.85 -5.87
C GLY A 36 1.37 -12.41 -6.02
N SER A 37 1.61 -13.25 -7.04
CA SER A 37 2.95 -13.79 -7.33
C SER A 37 3.94 -12.69 -7.68
N VAL A 38 3.55 -11.73 -8.51
CA VAL A 38 4.41 -10.60 -8.86
C VAL A 38 4.60 -9.67 -7.66
N LEU A 39 3.56 -9.47 -6.84
CA LEU A 39 3.61 -8.63 -5.64
C LEU A 39 4.61 -9.15 -4.60
N VAL A 40 4.83 -10.45 -4.52
CA VAL A 40 5.89 -11.03 -3.65
C VAL A 40 7.27 -10.46 -3.98
N MET A 41 7.53 -10.02 -5.22
CA MET A 41 8.79 -9.42 -5.67
C MET A 41 8.67 -7.91 -5.93
N ALA A 42 7.61 -7.26 -5.44
CA ALA A 42 7.32 -5.89 -5.81
C ALA A 42 8.38 -4.88 -5.37
N ASP A 43 8.98 -5.08 -4.18
CA ASP A 43 10.06 -4.23 -3.72
C ASP A 43 11.29 -4.37 -4.65
N GLU A 44 11.70 -5.58 -5.02
CA GLU A 44 12.82 -5.78 -5.95
C GLU A 44 12.55 -5.19 -7.34
N ILE A 45 11.31 -5.32 -7.85
CA ILE A 45 10.95 -4.76 -9.16
C ILE A 45 10.92 -3.22 -9.11
N GLU A 46 10.39 -2.63 -8.03
CA GLU A 46 10.39 -1.18 -7.83
C GLU A 46 11.82 -0.62 -7.83
N MET A 47 12.75 -1.34 -7.22
CA MET A 47 14.14 -0.91 -7.10
C MET A 47 14.95 -1.10 -8.39
N VAL A 48 14.48 -1.87 -9.38
CA VAL A 48 15.06 -1.86 -10.74
C VAL A 48 15.01 -0.44 -11.34
N PHE A 49 13.99 0.34 -10.97
CA PHE A 49 13.83 1.73 -11.39
C PHE A 49 14.49 2.74 -10.45
N HIS A 50 14.89 2.30 -9.25
CA HIS A 50 15.48 3.11 -8.18
C HIS A 50 16.73 2.43 -7.59
N PRO A 51 17.82 2.32 -8.38
CA PRO A 51 18.99 1.54 -7.98
C PRO A 51 19.69 2.05 -6.72
N SER A 52 19.58 3.34 -6.40
CA SER A 52 20.16 3.96 -5.20
C SER A 52 19.56 3.45 -3.89
N ALA A 53 18.37 2.85 -3.93
CA ALA A 53 17.71 2.27 -2.76
C ALA A 53 18.04 0.78 -2.54
N TRP A 54 18.85 0.16 -3.42
CA TRP A 54 19.49 -1.15 -3.16
C TRP A 54 20.70 -0.97 -2.24
N VAL A 55 20.48 -1.10 -0.94
CA VAL A 55 21.54 -1.04 0.08
C VAL A 55 21.38 -2.20 1.06
N SER A 56 22.51 -2.76 1.51
CA SER A 56 22.48 -3.84 2.49
C SER A 56 22.16 -3.26 3.85
N ALA A 57 21.13 -3.81 4.50
CA ALA A 57 20.83 -3.49 5.88
C ALA A 57 21.85 -4.18 6.81
N PRO A 58 22.28 -3.53 7.90
CA PRO A 58 23.08 -4.19 8.92
C PRO A 58 22.38 -5.44 9.45
N ALA A 59 23.15 -6.48 9.77
CA ALA A 59 22.61 -7.69 10.40
C ALA A 59 22.32 -7.47 11.90
N ASP A 60 23.08 -6.58 12.54
CA ASP A 60 22.92 -6.22 13.94
C ASP A 60 21.85 -5.13 14.09
N GLU A 61 20.88 -5.34 14.97
CA GLU A 61 19.85 -4.34 15.32
C GLU A 61 20.45 -3.05 15.85
N ALA A 62 21.52 -3.14 16.65
CA ALA A 62 22.14 -1.97 17.24
C ALA A 62 22.85 -1.07 16.22
N ALA A 63 23.14 -1.60 15.02
CA ALA A 63 23.77 -0.86 13.94
C ALA A 63 22.75 -0.15 13.02
N HIS A 64 21.44 -0.29 13.28
CA HIS A 64 20.44 0.47 12.54
C HIS A 64 20.36 1.91 13.03
N ALA A 65 20.17 2.84 12.09
CA ALA A 65 19.82 4.20 12.41
C ALA A 65 18.53 4.24 13.25
N SER A 66 18.54 5.07 14.28
CA SER A 66 17.38 5.40 15.11
C SER A 66 16.30 6.12 14.30
N PHE A 67 15.06 6.11 14.78
CA PHE A 67 13.99 6.90 14.15
C PHE A 67 14.29 8.39 14.24
N ALA A 68 14.98 8.83 15.30
CA ALA A 68 15.44 10.20 15.46
C ALA A 68 16.46 10.61 14.38
N GLU A 69 17.46 9.78 14.08
CA GLU A 69 18.43 10.06 13.00
C GLU A 69 17.76 10.14 11.63
N ILE A 70 16.81 9.24 11.34
CA ILE A 70 16.02 9.30 10.11
C ILE A 70 15.20 10.60 10.07
N TYR A 71 14.55 10.96 11.16
CA TYR A 71 13.79 12.21 11.26
C TYR A 71 14.67 13.43 11.00
N ASP A 72 15.86 13.47 11.60
CA ASP A 72 16.82 14.57 11.45
C ASP A 72 17.32 14.72 10.00
N ALA A 73 17.71 13.61 9.38
CA ALA A 73 18.16 13.60 7.99
C ALA A 73 17.06 14.09 7.04
N LEU A 74 15.81 13.70 7.29
CA LEU A 74 14.65 14.14 6.52
C LEU A 74 14.33 15.61 6.75
N LYS A 75 14.37 16.10 8.00
CA LYS A 75 14.11 17.51 8.29
C LYS A 75 15.22 18.44 7.82
N THR A 76 16.45 17.95 7.78
CA THR A 76 17.58 18.68 7.19
C THR A 76 17.44 18.79 5.67
N THR A 77 17.03 17.71 5.00
CA THR A 77 16.96 17.66 3.52
C THR A 77 15.64 18.19 2.97
N TYR A 78 14.53 17.98 3.68
CA TYR A 78 13.16 18.33 3.28
C TYR A 78 12.35 18.88 4.47
N PRO A 79 12.71 20.05 5.03
CA PRO A 79 12.17 20.59 6.28
C PRO A 79 10.64 20.70 6.30
N GLU A 80 10.07 21.14 5.17
CA GLU A 80 8.63 21.41 5.01
C GLU A 80 7.78 20.16 4.72
N THR A 81 8.40 18.97 4.66
CA THR A 81 7.63 17.73 4.48
C THR A 81 7.05 17.25 5.81
N ALA A 82 5.77 16.87 5.77
CA ALA A 82 5.12 16.20 6.89
C ALA A 82 5.43 14.71 6.82
N ILE A 83 6.12 14.18 7.83
CA ILE A 83 6.36 12.74 7.97
C ILE A 83 5.06 12.09 8.43
N MET A 84 4.62 11.03 7.75
CA MET A 84 3.43 10.28 8.13
C MET A 84 3.83 9.03 8.91
N TRP A 85 4.74 8.22 8.36
CA TRP A 85 5.35 7.11 9.07
C TRP A 85 6.69 6.69 8.43
N VAL A 86 7.53 6.06 9.23
CA VAL A 86 8.82 5.45 8.84
C VAL A 86 8.67 3.93 8.92
N GLU A 87 9.13 3.21 7.89
CA GLU A 87 9.28 1.76 7.90
C GLU A 87 10.77 1.42 7.75
N LYS A 88 11.36 0.83 8.78
CA LYS A 88 12.69 0.24 8.75
C LYS A 88 12.62 -1.18 8.17
N ARG A 89 13.67 -1.58 7.44
CA ARG A 89 13.93 -2.96 6.97
C ARG A 89 12.79 -3.62 6.19
N PRO A 90 12.36 -3.08 5.03
CA PRO A 90 11.40 -3.81 4.21
C PRO A 90 11.93 -5.19 3.77
N THR A 91 13.25 -5.32 3.52
CA THR A 91 14.02 -6.57 3.43
C THR A 91 15.52 -6.33 3.74
N ALA A 92 16.34 -7.37 3.80
CA ALA A 92 17.79 -7.28 4.11
C ALA A 92 18.63 -6.49 3.06
N PHE A 93 18.09 -6.22 1.88
CA PHE A 93 18.83 -5.61 0.76
C PHE A 93 18.17 -4.33 0.26
N LEU A 94 17.42 -3.65 1.13
CA LEU A 94 16.64 -2.46 0.80
C LEU A 94 16.87 -1.35 1.81
N ALA A 95 16.84 -0.13 1.29
CA ALA A 95 16.77 1.08 2.10
C ALA A 95 15.50 1.12 2.97
N ASP A 96 15.60 1.87 4.08
CA ASP A 96 14.43 2.24 4.86
C ASP A 96 13.59 3.24 4.06
N ARG A 97 12.27 3.24 4.29
CA ARG A 97 11.37 4.14 3.58
C ARG A 97 10.54 4.96 4.53
N THR A 98 10.45 6.24 4.22
CA THR A 98 9.61 7.18 4.96
C THR A 98 8.55 7.74 4.04
N PHE A 99 7.29 7.60 4.44
CA PHE A 99 6.16 8.15 3.72
C PHE A 99 5.91 9.56 4.21
N THR A 100 5.99 10.52 3.29
CA THR A 100 5.83 11.94 3.62
C THR A 100 4.82 12.60 2.71
N ARG A 101 4.39 13.80 3.12
CA ARG A 101 3.57 14.70 2.32
C ARG A 101 4.27 16.04 2.23
N THR A 102 4.48 16.50 1.01
CA THR A 102 5.07 17.82 0.70
C THR A 102 4.12 18.95 1.09
N ALA A 103 4.63 20.18 1.22
CA ALA A 103 3.82 21.35 1.52
C ALA A 103 2.74 21.63 0.46
N TRP A 104 2.95 21.20 -0.79
CA TRP A 104 1.96 21.28 -1.88
C TRP A 104 1.03 20.06 -1.96
N GLY A 105 1.04 19.19 -0.95
CA GLY A 105 0.08 18.09 -0.79
C GLY A 105 0.38 16.83 -1.61
N GLU A 106 1.53 16.74 -2.27
CA GLU A 106 1.97 15.51 -2.91
C GLU A 106 2.54 14.52 -1.90
N GLU A 107 2.07 13.27 -1.94
CA GLU A 107 2.67 12.16 -1.20
C GLU A 107 3.89 11.61 -1.94
N ILE A 108 5.00 11.53 -1.21
CA ILE A 108 6.28 11.02 -1.69
C ILE A 108 6.84 9.99 -0.71
N THR A 109 7.72 9.14 -1.20
CA THR A 109 8.50 8.21 -0.40
C THR A 109 9.96 8.66 -0.43
N ILE A 110 10.54 8.89 0.73
CA ILE A 110 11.96 9.22 0.89
C ILE A 110 12.67 7.95 1.36
N TRP A 111 13.73 7.56 0.65
CA TRP A 111 14.52 6.38 0.95
C TRP A 111 15.77 6.77 1.71
N THR A 112 16.06 6.10 2.82
CA THR A 112 17.20 6.40 3.70
C THR A 112 18.07 5.17 3.93
N HIS A 113 19.38 5.38 4.05
CA HIS A 113 20.32 4.32 4.35
C HIS A 113 20.02 3.72 5.74
N PRO A 114 19.87 2.38 5.87
CA PRO A 114 19.45 1.77 7.13
C PRO A 114 20.42 1.96 8.30
N GLU A 115 21.71 2.18 8.02
CA GLU A 115 22.76 2.40 9.04
C GLU A 115 23.04 3.88 9.32
N THR A 116 22.99 4.75 8.31
CA THR A 116 23.51 6.13 8.42
C THR A 116 22.42 7.19 8.35
N ALA A 117 21.17 6.78 8.14
CA ALA A 117 20.01 7.64 7.87
C ALA A 117 20.16 8.56 6.63
N ALA A 118 21.25 8.47 5.87
CA ALA A 118 21.50 9.34 4.72
C ALA A 118 20.38 9.19 3.68
N VAL A 119 19.86 10.31 3.18
CA VAL A 119 18.84 10.31 2.12
C VAL A 119 19.45 9.82 0.81
N LEU A 120 18.89 8.73 0.27
CA LEU A 120 19.39 8.04 -0.92
C LEU A 120 18.59 8.38 -2.19
N ASP A 121 17.27 8.45 -2.08
CA ASP A 121 16.38 8.74 -3.21
C ASP A 121 15.03 9.28 -2.74
N VAL A 122 14.29 9.91 -3.64
CA VAL A 122 12.93 10.37 -3.42
C VAL A 122 12.04 9.97 -4.60
N THR A 123 10.97 9.23 -4.30
CA THR A 123 10.08 8.68 -5.31
C THR A 123 8.63 9.08 -5.04
N ARG A 124 7.75 8.87 -6.02
CA ARG A 124 6.31 9.00 -5.78
C ARG A 124 5.84 7.82 -4.93
N THR A 125 5.00 8.08 -3.93
CA THR A 125 4.39 7.02 -3.11
C THR A 125 3.55 6.05 -3.94
N ILE A 126 2.92 6.55 -5.00
CA ILE A 126 2.22 5.72 -5.99
C ILE A 126 3.26 5.16 -6.96
N GLY A 127 3.99 4.15 -6.49
CA GLY A 127 4.93 3.36 -7.29
C GLY A 127 4.32 2.05 -7.79
N PHE A 128 5.14 1.26 -8.46
CA PHE A 128 4.76 -0.05 -9.02
C PHE A 128 4.19 -0.99 -7.95
N ARG A 129 4.81 -1.00 -6.76
CA ARG A 129 4.37 -1.80 -5.61
C ARG A 129 2.96 -1.45 -5.16
N ARG A 130 2.66 -0.15 -5.02
CA ARG A 130 1.33 0.31 -4.56
C ARG A 130 0.24 -0.09 -5.57
N ILE A 131 0.53 0.00 -6.87
CA ILE A 131 -0.38 -0.40 -7.93
C ILE A 131 -0.63 -1.92 -7.87
N LEU A 132 0.42 -2.74 -7.77
CA LEU A 132 0.26 -4.19 -7.63
C LEU A 132 -0.52 -4.59 -6.38
N HIS A 133 -0.25 -3.93 -5.25
CA HIS A 133 -0.98 -4.17 -4.01
C HIS A 133 -2.47 -3.87 -4.18
N GLY A 134 -2.83 -2.72 -4.78
CA GLY A 134 -4.23 -2.41 -5.07
C GLY A 134 -4.87 -3.38 -6.06
N LEU A 135 -4.16 -3.76 -7.14
CA LEU A 135 -4.66 -4.78 -8.08
C LEU A 135 -4.93 -6.13 -7.40
N HIS A 136 -4.10 -6.53 -6.44
CA HIS A 136 -4.24 -7.81 -5.74
C HIS A 136 -5.30 -7.78 -4.63
N GLU A 137 -5.37 -6.70 -3.84
CA GLU A 137 -6.21 -6.62 -2.64
C GLU A 137 -7.65 -6.16 -2.94
N ASP A 138 -7.82 -5.22 -3.87
CA ASP A 138 -9.10 -4.55 -4.11
C ASP A 138 -9.36 -4.19 -5.59
N LEU A 139 -8.57 -4.73 -6.52
CA LEU A 139 -8.66 -4.45 -7.97
C LEU A 139 -8.47 -2.96 -8.32
N LEU A 140 -7.72 -2.21 -7.51
CA LEU A 140 -7.59 -0.74 -7.57
C LEU A 140 -8.89 0.00 -7.27
N ILE A 141 -9.91 -0.66 -6.73
CA ILE A 141 -11.17 -0.03 -6.33
C ILE A 141 -11.11 0.15 -4.82
N PRO A 142 -10.77 1.35 -4.29
CA PRO A 142 -10.50 1.57 -2.87
C PRO A 142 -11.80 1.63 -2.04
N LEU A 143 -12.63 0.59 -2.15
CA LEU A 143 -13.93 0.44 -1.51
C LEU A 143 -13.96 -0.89 -0.74
N ALA A 144 -14.51 -0.88 0.47
CA ALA A 144 -14.62 -2.07 1.30
C ALA A 144 -15.27 -3.29 0.59
N PRO A 145 -16.33 -3.13 -0.26
CA PRO A 145 -16.89 -4.24 -1.00
C PRO A 145 -15.93 -4.91 -1.98
N ALA A 146 -14.99 -4.18 -2.59
CA ALA A 146 -14.01 -4.76 -3.51
C ALA A 146 -13.04 -5.68 -2.76
N ARG A 147 -12.52 -5.21 -1.62
CA ARG A 147 -11.69 -6.03 -0.72
C ARG A 147 -12.42 -7.26 -0.18
N LEU A 148 -13.69 -7.11 0.21
CA LEU A 148 -14.51 -8.23 0.64
C LEU A 148 -14.69 -9.27 -0.47
N PHE A 149 -14.95 -8.80 -1.69
CA PHE A 149 -15.10 -9.66 -2.87
C PHE A 149 -13.82 -10.45 -3.19
N ILE A 150 -12.65 -9.80 -3.13
CA ILE A 150 -11.36 -10.47 -3.35
C ILE A 150 -11.05 -11.47 -2.24
N THR A 151 -11.17 -11.08 -0.98
CA THR A 151 -10.87 -11.98 0.14
C THR A 151 -11.84 -13.17 0.23
N ALA A 152 -13.08 -13.02 -0.23
CA ALA A 152 -14.05 -14.12 -0.35
C ALA A 152 -13.62 -15.22 -1.35
N LEU A 153 -12.68 -14.94 -2.26
CA LEU A 153 -12.10 -15.97 -3.14
C LEU A 153 -11.36 -17.06 -2.36
N SER A 154 -10.99 -16.83 -1.10
CA SER A 154 -10.51 -17.88 -0.19
C SER A 154 -11.44 -19.09 -0.15
N ILE A 155 -12.75 -18.87 -0.05
CA ILE A 155 -13.77 -19.94 -0.04
C ILE A 155 -13.74 -20.71 -1.36
N VAL A 156 -13.60 -20.00 -2.49
CA VAL A 156 -13.53 -20.61 -3.82
C VAL A 156 -12.27 -21.47 -3.97
N VAL A 157 -11.11 -20.96 -3.55
CA VAL A 157 -9.83 -21.69 -3.60
C VAL A 157 -9.89 -22.93 -2.74
N LEU A 158 -10.31 -22.81 -1.48
CA LEU A 158 -10.40 -23.93 -0.55
C LEU A 158 -11.39 -24.99 -1.05
N THR A 159 -12.56 -24.57 -1.55
CA THR A 159 -13.54 -25.48 -2.16
C THR A 159 -12.96 -26.16 -3.41
N SER A 160 -12.19 -25.44 -4.23
CA SER A 160 -11.56 -25.99 -5.43
C SER A 160 -10.49 -27.03 -5.08
N VAL A 161 -9.69 -26.81 -4.04
CA VAL A 161 -8.71 -27.78 -3.52
C VAL A 161 -9.42 -29.03 -2.99
N ILE A 162 -10.43 -28.86 -2.12
CA ILE A 162 -11.20 -29.98 -1.56
C ILE A 162 -11.86 -30.80 -2.67
N THR A 163 -12.51 -30.12 -3.61
CA THR A 163 -13.19 -30.80 -4.73
C THR A 163 -12.21 -31.50 -5.67
N GLY A 164 -11.04 -30.92 -5.92
CA GLY A 164 -9.97 -31.52 -6.71
C GLY A 164 -9.45 -32.83 -6.07
N LEU A 165 -9.20 -32.82 -4.77
CA LEU A 165 -8.72 -33.99 -4.02
C LEU A 165 -9.72 -35.15 -4.06
N VAL A 166 -11.01 -34.85 -3.83
CA VAL A 166 -12.08 -35.88 -3.87
C VAL A 166 -12.21 -36.48 -5.29
N VAL A 167 -12.08 -35.66 -6.33
CA VAL A 167 -12.16 -36.13 -7.72
C VAL A 167 -10.94 -36.99 -8.10
N TYR A 168 -9.76 -36.69 -7.55
CA TYR A 168 -8.50 -37.39 -7.83
C TYR A 168 -8.08 -38.35 -6.70
N ARG A 169 -8.89 -39.40 -6.46
CA ARG A 169 -8.78 -40.38 -5.35
C ARG A 169 -7.37 -40.91 -5.02
N ARG A 170 -6.48 -41.12 -6.00
CA ARG A 170 -5.11 -41.61 -5.78
C ARG A 170 -4.09 -40.53 -6.07
N PHE A 171 -4.36 -39.32 -5.60
CA PHE A 171 -3.54 -38.15 -5.88
C PHE A 171 -2.08 -38.36 -5.49
N TRP A 172 -1.82 -39.08 -4.40
CA TRP A 172 -0.47 -39.41 -3.94
C TRP A 172 0.37 -40.18 -4.97
N ARG A 173 -0.25 -40.93 -5.90
CA ARG A 173 0.47 -41.60 -7.00
C ARG A 173 0.78 -40.67 -8.19
N GLY A 174 0.33 -39.41 -8.12
CA GLY A 174 0.37 -38.44 -9.20
C GLY A 174 1.55 -37.47 -9.15
N PHE A 175 2.24 -37.30 -8.02
CA PHE A 175 3.25 -36.25 -7.81
C PHE A 175 4.35 -36.25 -8.87
N PHE A 176 4.76 -37.42 -9.34
CA PHE A 176 5.82 -37.54 -10.34
C PHE A 176 5.34 -38.13 -11.67
N ARG A 177 4.02 -38.16 -11.88
CA ARG A 177 3.44 -38.74 -13.09
C ARG A 177 3.30 -37.68 -14.17
N LEU A 178 4.33 -37.58 -15.01
CA LEU A 178 4.31 -36.69 -16.17
C LEU A 178 3.19 -37.08 -17.18
N PRO A 179 2.63 -36.11 -17.91
CA PRO A 179 1.75 -36.39 -19.04
C PRO A 179 2.44 -37.27 -20.08
N ALA A 180 1.73 -38.25 -20.65
CA ALA A 180 2.31 -39.16 -21.63
C ALA A 180 2.75 -38.42 -22.90
N ARG A 181 3.98 -38.68 -23.35
CA ARG A 181 4.49 -38.19 -24.65
C ARG A 181 3.67 -38.86 -25.77
N GLY A 182 3.08 -38.05 -26.65
CA GLY A 182 2.22 -38.52 -27.76
C GLY A 182 0.72 -38.63 -27.44
N ALA A 183 0.27 -38.25 -26.24
CA ALA A 183 -1.16 -38.17 -25.93
C ALA A 183 -1.85 -37.06 -26.75
N ASP A 184 -3.14 -37.24 -27.04
CA ASP A 184 -3.94 -36.18 -27.64
C ASP A 184 -3.98 -34.95 -26.72
N GLY A 185 -4.13 -33.76 -27.31
CA GLY A 185 -3.97 -32.49 -26.58
C GLY A 185 -4.84 -32.39 -25.32
N ARG A 186 -6.06 -32.94 -25.34
CA ARG A 186 -6.96 -32.97 -24.17
C ARG A 186 -6.39 -33.84 -23.06
N THR A 187 -5.93 -35.04 -23.37
CA THR A 187 -5.38 -35.97 -22.37
C THR A 187 -4.09 -35.43 -21.78
N TRP A 188 -3.24 -34.83 -22.62
CA TRP A 188 -2.01 -34.18 -22.18
C TRP A 188 -2.29 -33.02 -21.22
N LEU A 189 -3.19 -32.09 -21.60
CA LEU A 189 -3.61 -30.97 -20.74
C LEU A 189 -4.21 -31.46 -19.41
N GLY A 190 -5.04 -32.51 -19.46
CA GLY A 190 -5.61 -33.12 -18.25
C GLY A 190 -4.55 -33.76 -17.35
N GLY A 191 -3.48 -34.32 -17.91
CA GLY A 191 -2.31 -34.77 -17.17
C GLY A 191 -1.58 -33.62 -16.50
N LEU A 192 -1.30 -32.56 -17.26
CA LEU A 192 -0.58 -31.38 -16.80
C LEU A 192 -1.33 -30.66 -15.68
N HIS A 193 -2.64 -30.45 -15.83
CA HIS A 193 -3.50 -29.83 -14.83
C HIS A 193 -3.48 -30.59 -13.50
N ARG A 194 -3.52 -31.94 -13.53
CA ARG A 194 -3.42 -32.75 -12.31
C ARG A 194 -2.04 -32.67 -11.67
N LEU A 195 -0.98 -32.66 -12.47
CA LEU A 195 0.39 -32.58 -11.96
C LEU A 195 0.63 -31.24 -11.27
N ILE A 196 0.35 -30.13 -11.96
CA ILE A 196 0.51 -28.79 -11.39
C ILE A 196 -0.38 -28.65 -10.15
N GLY A 197 -1.64 -29.09 -10.24
CA GLY A 197 -2.62 -28.94 -9.16
C GLY A 197 -2.22 -29.67 -7.89
N LEU A 198 -1.46 -30.75 -8.03
CA LEU A 198 -0.95 -31.52 -6.90
C LEU A 198 0.29 -30.88 -6.26
N TRP A 199 1.20 -30.35 -7.07
CA TRP A 199 2.40 -29.64 -6.57
C TRP A 199 2.06 -28.30 -5.92
N THR A 200 1.10 -27.57 -6.47
CA THR A 200 0.67 -26.29 -5.91
C THR A 200 -0.39 -26.44 -4.82
N MET A 201 -0.91 -27.65 -4.57
CA MET A 201 -1.96 -27.87 -3.55
C MET A 201 -1.56 -27.37 -2.15
N PRO A 202 -0.36 -27.67 -1.60
CA PRO A 202 0.00 -27.17 -0.28
C PRO A 202 0.06 -25.64 -0.24
N PHE A 203 0.59 -25.03 -1.30
CA PHE A 203 0.61 -23.58 -1.47
C PHE A 203 -0.80 -23.00 -1.51
N LEU A 204 -1.69 -23.55 -2.37
CA LEU A 204 -3.08 -23.11 -2.50
C LEU A 204 -3.86 -23.24 -1.18
N LEU A 205 -3.56 -24.26 -0.37
CA LEU A 205 -4.14 -24.41 0.95
C LEU A 205 -3.66 -23.32 1.91
N ILE A 206 -2.36 -23.03 1.94
CA ILE A 206 -1.78 -21.98 2.79
C ILE A 206 -2.33 -20.60 2.40
N VAL A 207 -2.28 -20.24 1.11
CA VAL A 207 -2.78 -18.93 0.64
C VAL A 207 -4.31 -18.84 0.79
N GLY A 208 -5.03 -19.94 0.57
CA GLY A 208 -6.49 -19.99 0.77
C GLY A 208 -6.90 -19.79 2.22
N LEU A 209 -6.23 -20.45 3.16
CA LEU A 209 -6.48 -20.31 4.61
C LEU A 209 -6.10 -18.92 5.10
N SER A 210 -4.96 -18.39 4.67
CA SER A 210 -4.54 -17.03 5.05
C SER A 210 -5.47 -15.96 4.48
N SER A 211 -5.91 -16.10 3.22
CA SER A 211 -6.96 -15.22 2.66
C SER A 211 -8.29 -15.35 3.41
N ALA A 212 -8.62 -16.50 4.00
CA ALA A 212 -9.82 -16.65 4.83
C ALA A 212 -9.70 -15.86 6.15
N VAL A 213 -8.49 -15.72 6.72
CA VAL A 213 -8.24 -14.83 7.86
C VAL A 213 -8.45 -13.37 7.45
N PHE A 214 -7.94 -12.94 6.29
CA PHE A 214 -8.19 -11.59 5.77
C PHE A 214 -9.66 -11.35 5.45
N PHE A 215 -10.38 -12.37 4.99
CA PHE A 215 -11.83 -12.31 4.79
C PHE A 215 -12.57 -12.09 6.12
N ALA A 216 -12.23 -12.86 7.15
CA ALA A 216 -12.78 -12.70 8.49
C ALA A 216 -12.51 -11.28 9.06
N ARG A 217 -11.30 -10.75 8.87
CA ARG A 217 -10.98 -9.36 9.23
C ARG A 217 -11.87 -8.36 8.49
N THR A 218 -12.07 -8.55 7.19
CA THR A 218 -12.89 -7.65 6.36
C THR A 218 -14.38 -7.72 6.74
N LEU A 219 -14.83 -8.85 7.30
CA LEU A 219 -16.17 -9.00 7.89
C LEU A 219 -16.33 -8.34 9.27
N GLY A 220 -15.27 -7.73 9.81
CA GLY A 220 -15.26 -7.12 11.15
C GLY A 220 -15.01 -8.13 12.28
N LEU A 221 -14.52 -9.33 11.99
CA LEU A 221 -14.17 -10.34 13.00
C LEU A 221 -12.74 -10.14 13.56
N ALA A 222 -12.27 -8.89 13.60
CA ALA A 222 -10.96 -8.51 14.08
C ALA A 222 -11.12 -7.61 15.30
N ASP A 223 -10.45 -7.97 16.39
CA ASP A 223 -10.35 -7.15 17.59
C ASP A 223 -8.88 -6.76 17.78
N MET A 224 -8.61 -5.45 17.67
CA MET A 224 -7.25 -4.92 17.73
C MET A 224 -6.72 -4.82 19.17
N GLY A 225 -7.51 -5.21 20.17
CA GLY A 225 -7.13 -5.15 21.58
C GLY A 225 -7.47 -3.80 22.22
N PRO A 226 -6.86 -3.49 23.38
CA PRO A 226 -7.15 -2.28 24.13
C PRO A 226 -6.78 -1.03 23.31
N LYS A 227 -7.64 -0.01 23.37
CA LYS A 227 -7.33 1.28 22.77
C LYS A 227 -6.37 2.05 23.68
N PRO A 228 -5.34 2.71 23.13
CA PRO A 228 -4.50 3.60 23.91
C PRO A 228 -5.33 4.69 24.61
N ALA A 229 -4.83 5.16 25.75
CA ALA A 229 -5.33 6.35 26.42
C ALA A 229 -5.26 7.57 25.50
N ILE A 230 -6.13 8.54 25.76
CA ILE A 230 -6.21 9.79 25.00
C ILE A 230 -5.29 10.80 25.66
N ALA A 231 -4.35 11.34 24.89
CA ALA A 231 -3.46 12.42 25.33
C ALA A 231 -4.22 13.73 25.59
N THR A 232 -3.58 14.63 26.32
CA THR A 232 -4.03 16.02 26.43
C THR A 232 -4.04 16.65 25.03
N GLU A 233 -5.06 17.44 24.73
CA GLU A 233 -5.20 18.06 23.41
C GLU A 233 -4.12 19.13 23.18
N ARG A 234 -3.38 18.94 22.09
CA ARG A 234 -2.36 19.88 21.61
C ARG A 234 -2.94 20.87 20.58
N ALA A 235 -2.21 21.93 20.29
CA ALA A 235 -2.55 22.86 19.21
C ALA A 235 -2.37 22.23 17.82
N GLY A 236 -1.39 21.33 17.69
CA GLY A 236 -1.05 20.61 16.46
C GLY A 236 -0.96 19.09 16.65
N LEU A 237 -0.53 18.39 15.60
CA LEU A 237 -0.28 16.93 15.67
C LEU A 237 0.83 16.62 16.68
N LEU A 238 1.89 17.42 16.64
CA LEU A 238 3.03 17.41 17.56
C LEU A 238 3.05 18.73 18.36
N PRO A 239 3.77 18.78 19.50
CA PRO A 239 4.05 20.03 20.22
C PRO A 239 4.82 21.03 19.35
N ASP A 240 4.72 22.33 19.66
CA ASP A 240 5.43 23.38 18.93
C ASP A 240 6.96 23.27 19.07
N SER A 241 7.43 22.65 20.15
CA SER A 241 8.84 22.32 20.40
C SER A 241 9.30 21.01 19.74
N ALA A 242 8.52 20.45 18.81
CA ALA A 242 8.86 19.18 18.18
C ALA A 242 10.13 19.29 17.33
N ASP A 243 11.14 18.52 17.73
CA ASP A 243 12.44 18.43 17.08
C ASP A 243 12.97 16.98 17.11
N THR A 244 14.20 16.80 16.64
CA THR A 244 14.89 15.51 16.66
C THR A 244 15.04 14.96 18.09
N ALA A 245 15.25 15.80 19.10
CA ALA A 245 15.41 15.37 20.49
C ALA A 245 14.10 14.81 21.07
N MET A 246 12.95 15.39 20.71
CA MET A 246 11.62 14.87 21.06
C MET A 246 11.41 13.47 20.48
N ILE A 247 11.78 13.24 19.21
CA ILE A 247 11.68 11.91 18.59
C ILE A 247 12.59 10.91 19.29
N ALA A 248 13.82 11.29 19.62
CA ALA A 248 14.75 10.44 20.37
C ALA A 248 14.21 10.08 21.77
N ALA A 249 13.62 11.05 22.48
CA ALA A 249 13.02 10.80 23.80
C ALA A 249 11.79 9.87 23.70
N ALA A 250 10.95 10.05 22.68
CA ALA A 250 9.81 9.17 22.44
C ALA A 250 10.24 7.74 22.08
N GLU A 251 11.27 7.59 21.24
CA GLU A 251 11.87 6.30 20.88
C GLU A 251 12.49 5.61 22.11
N GLN A 252 13.21 6.35 22.97
CA GLN A 252 13.74 5.82 24.22
C GLN A 252 12.64 5.38 25.19
N ALA A 253 11.56 6.15 25.33
CA ALA A 253 10.41 5.76 26.14
C ALA A 253 9.73 4.49 25.61
N ALA A 254 9.63 4.34 24.29
CA ALA A 254 9.13 3.12 23.66
C ALA A 254 10.03 1.91 23.94
N MET A 255 11.35 2.05 23.80
CA MET A 255 12.33 1.00 24.11
C MET A 255 12.32 0.62 25.60
N ALA A 256 12.13 1.58 26.50
CA ALA A 256 12.00 1.31 27.92
C ALA A 256 10.70 0.56 28.27
N ALA A 257 9.62 0.85 27.54
CA ALA A 257 8.32 0.19 27.72
C ALA A 257 8.29 -1.25 27.17
N LEU A 258 9.01 -1.51 26.07
CA LEU A 258 9.12 -2.81 25.42
C LEU A 258 10.59 -3.12 25.07
N PRO A 259 11.42 -3.53 26.05
CA PRO A 259 12.86 -3.72 25.85
C PRO A 259 13.21 -4.89 24.93
N ASP A 260 12.31 -5.88 24.81
CA ASP A 260 12.51 -7.09 24.03
C ASP A 260 11.92 -7.01 22.61
N VAL A 261 11.67 -5.79 22.11
CA VAL A 261 11.04 -5.54 20.80
C VAL A 261 11.98 -4.76 19.88
N ALA A 262 12.17 -5.28 18.67
CA ALA A 262 12.78 -4.54 17.57
C ALA A 262 11.70 -3.70 16.87
N PHE A 263 11.73 -2.39 17.07
CA PHE A 263 10.79 -1.48 16.42
C PHE A 263 11.17 -1.24 14.96
N GLU A 264 10.27 -1.66 14.07
CA GLU A 264 10.47 -1.58 12.61
C GLU A 264 9.61 -0.47 11.99
N LYS A 265 8.70 0.13 12.75
CA LYS A 265 7.83 1.19 12.25
C LYS A 265 7.53 2.24 13.30
N MET A 266 7.57 3.50 12.88
CA MET A 266 7.14 4.65 13.67
C MET A 266 6.05 5.40 12.90
N THR A 267 4.88 5.59 13.51
CA THR A 267 3.74 6.29 12.91
C THR A 267 3.46 7.59 13.66
N MET A 268 3.38 8.70 12.94
CA MET A 268 3.06 10.00 13.50
C MET A 268 1.57 10.08 13.88
N PRO A 269 1.21 10.90 14.88
CA PRO A 269 -0.19 11.06 15.29
C PRO A 269 -1.03 11.67 14.17
N TYR A 270 -2.23 11.14 13.97
CA TYR A 270 -3.20 11.65 12.98
C TYR A 270 -4.09 12.79 13.51
N ASN A 271 -4.05 13.04 14.82
CA ASN A 271 -4.80 14.12 15.47
C ASN A 271 -4.04 14.60 16.72
N ALA A 272 -4.46 15.76 17.25
CA ALA A 272 -3.82 16.42 18.37
C ALA A 272 -3.91 15.70 19.73
N ARG A 273 -4.62 14.58 19.81
CA ARG A 273 -4.78 13.75 21.00
C ARG A 273 -4.19 12.33 20.84
N GLY A 274 -3.53 12.05 19.72
CA GLY A 274 -2.91 10.74 19.44
C GLY A 274 -1.45 10.67 19.90
N GLY A 275 -0.91 9.48 20.13
CA GLY A 275 0.53 9.31 20.36
C GLY A 275 1.32 9.06 19.07
N ILE A 276 2.65 9.13 19.17
CA ILE A 276 3.55 8.48 18.23
C ILE A 276 3.48 6.97 18.53
N VAL A 277 3.16 6.18 17.51
CA VAL A 277 3.01 4.73 17.66
C VAL A 277 4.25 4.04 17.09
N PHE A 278 4.93 3.28 17.94
CA PHE A 278 6.01 2.38 17.55
C PHE A 278 5.46 0.96 17.44
N GLU A 279 5.74 0.29 16.32
CA GLU A 279 5.32 -1.08 16.03
C GLU A 279 6.56 -1.91 15.70
N GLY A 280 6.62 -3.11 16.26
CA GLY A 280 7.78 -3.98 16.13
C GLY A 280 7.47 -5.46 16.29
N ARG A 281 8.54 -6.25 16.21
CA ARG A 281 8.53 -7.69 16.47
C ARG A 281 9.27 -8.00 17.76
N PRO A 282 8.80 -9.00 18.54
CA PRO A 282 9.61 -9.55 19.63
C PRO A 282 10.93 -10.09 19.09
N LEU A 283 12.03 -9.87 19.81
CA LEU A 283 13.38 -10.30 19.43
C LEU A 283 13.51 -11.84 19.35
N ASP A 284 12.71 -12.57 20.13
CA ASP A 284 12.68 -14.03 20.18
C ASP A 284 11.69 -14.67 19.18
N ALA A 285 10.86 -13.87 18.51
CA ALA A 285 9.82 -14.38 17.63
C ALA A 285 10.34 -14.63 16.20
N LEU A 286 10.51 -15.90 15.84
CA LEU A 286 10.99 -16.32 14.51
C LEU A 286 9.94 -16.14 13.39
N LEU A 287 8.64 -16.17 13.72
CA LEU A 287 7.52 -16.26 12.76
C LEU A 287 6.53 -15.11 12.84
N VAL A 288 6.91 -14.01 13.49
CA VAL A 288 6.06 -12.83 13.68
C VAL A 288 6.80 -11.61 13.14
N ARG A 289 6.17 -10.92 12.18
CA ARG A 289 6.76 -9.74 11.53
C ARG A 289 6.40 -8.44 12.23
N ASP A 290 5.14 -8.29 12.63
CA ASP A 290 4.64 -7.07 13.29
C ASP A 290 3.57 -7.49 14.30
N GLY A 291 3.60 -6.96 15.52
CA GLY A 291 2.61 -7.39 16.52
C GLY A 291 2.60 -6.63 17.83
N GLU A 292 3.77 -6.20 18.28
CA GLU A 292 3.91 -5.41 19.50
C GLU A 292 3.81 -3.93 19.15
N THR A 293 2.95 -3.20 19.85
CA THR A 293 2.81 -1.76 19.63
C THR A 293 2.81 -1.00 20.94
N VAL A 294 3.48 0.15 20.96
CA VAL A 294 3.43 1.11 22.06
C VAL A 294 3.13 2.50 21.50
N SER A 295 2.22 3.21 22.17
CA SER A 295 1.84 4.58 21.86
C SER A 295 2.42 5.52 22.91
N ILE A 296 3.23 6.48 22.49
CA ILE A 296 3.90 7.46 23.34
C ILE A 296 3.31 8.86 23.10
N ASP A 297 2.97 9.59 24.16
CA ASP A 297 2.60 11.01 24.03
C ASP A 297 3.85 11.83 23.65
N PRO A 298 3.84 12.57 22.53
CA PRO A 298 5.00 13.38 22.13
C PRO A 298 5.29 14.57 23.07
N SER A 299 4.42 14.92 24.01
CA SER A 299 4.54 16.11 24.85
C SER A 299 5.29 15.85 26.16
N ASP A 300 4.98 14.75 26.83
CA ASP A 300 5.53 14.37 28.13
C ASP A 300 6.15 12.96 28.13
N PHE A 301 6.16 12.28 26.98
CA PHE A 301 6.68 10.94 26.77
C PHE A 301 5.98 9.85 27.60
N ALA A 302 4.77 10.14 28.09
CA ALA A 302 3.97 9.14 28.80
C ALA A 302 3.55 8.01 27.85
N VAL A 303 3.57 6.79 28.38
CA VAL A 303 3.02 5.62 27.68
C VAL A 303 1.50 5.70 27.71
N LEU A 304 0.89 5.97 26.55
CA LEU A 304 -0.56 6.04 26.39
C LEU A 304 -1.18 4.64 26.31
N GLY A 305 -0.45 3.67 25.78
CA GLY A 305 -0.93 2.30 25.72
C GLY A 305 0.08 1.35 25.10
N ILE A 306 0.06 0.12 25.57
CA ILE A 306 0.79 -1.01 25.02
C ILE A 306 -0.26 -2.00 24.51
N THR A 307 0.02 -2.63 23.38
CA THR A 307 -0.82 -3.70 22.85
C THR A 307 0.08 -4.82 22.41
N HIS A 308 -0.05 -5.95 23.09
CA HIS A 308 0.61 -7.19 22.74
C HIS A 308 -0.20 -7.97 21.70
N ILE A 309 0.42 -8.94 21.05
CA ILE A 309 -0.28 -9.80 20.09
C ILE A 309 -1.40 -10.59 20.77
N GLU A 310 -1.18 -11.04 22.00
CA GLU A 310 -2.14 -11.80 22.80
C GLU A 310 -3.38 -11.00 23.19
N ASP A 311 -3.28 -9.67 23.25
CA ASP A 311 -4.40 -8.77 23.52
C ASP A 311 -5.36 -8.69 22.34
N ARG A 312 -4.90 -9.04 21.13
CA ARG A 312 -5.72 -9.05 19.92
C ARG A 312 -6.64 -10.27 19.91
N GLY A 313 -7.85 -10.08 19.38
CA GLY A 313 -8.87 -11.10 19.23
C GLY A 313 -9.22 -11.41 17.77
N GLY A 314 -9.81 -12.58 17.55
CA GLY A 314 -10.31 -13.01 16.25
C GLY A 314 -9.23 -13.02 15.16
N ALA A 315 -9.55 -12.46 13.99
CA ALA A 315 -8.66 -12.41 12.84
C ALA A 315 -7.40 -11.56 13.08
N ALA A 316 -7.46 -10.54 13.95
CA ALA A 316 -6.32 -9.66 14.24
C ALA A 316 -5.19 -10.38 14.96
N ARG A 317 -5.51 -11.35 15.83
CA ARG A 317 -4.52 -12.18 16.54
C ARG A 317 -3.72 -13.07 15.59
N LEU A 318 -4.38 -13.59 14.55
CA LEU A 318 -3.77 -14.50 13.57
C LEU A 318 -3.02 -13.75 12.47
N GLU A 319 -3.28 -12.46 12.30
CA GLU A 319 -2.79 -11.69 11.16
C GLU A 319 -1.26 -11.64 11.04
N PRO A 320 -0.47 -11.45 12.11
CA PRO A 320 0.99 -11.43 12.00
C PRO A 320 1.56 -12.72 11.39
N LEU A 321 1.10 -13.87 11.89
CA LEU A 321 1.48 -15.19 11.38
C LEU A 321 0.95 -15.42 9.97
N THR A 322 -0.29 -14.99 9.72
CA THR A 322 -0.96 -15.09 8.42
C THR A 322 -0.17 -14.39 7.34
N LYS A 323 0.36 -13.19 7.60
CA LYS A 323 1.19 -12.43 6.67
C LYS A 323 2.46 -13.20 6.29
N VAL A 324 3.16 -13.79 7.27
CA VAL A 324 4.38 -14.57 7.03
C VAL A 324 4.14 -15.73 6.07
N PHE A 325 3.05 -16.47 6.26
CA PHE A 325 2.69 -17.58 5.39
C PHE A 325 2.07 -17.15 4.06
N HIS A 326 1.23 -16.12 4.04
CA HIS A 326 0.61 -15.65 2.81
C HIS A 326 1.65 -15.12 1.82
N TYR A 327 2.63 -14.36 2.32
CA TYR A 327 3.69 -13.76 1.52
C TYR A 327 4.88 -14.70 1.27
N GLY A 328 4.91 -15.85 1.95
CA GLY A 328 5.99 -16.82 1.82
C GLY A 328 7.32 -16.31 2.35
N THR A 329 7.32 -15.47 3.38
CA THR A 329 8.54 -14.85 3.92
C THR A 329 9.24 -15.70 4.99
N VAL A 330 8.64 -16.84 5.38
CA VAL A 330 9.13 -17.73 6.45
C VAL A 330 10.59 -18.19 6.32
N GLY A 331 11.08 -18.42 5.10
CA GLY A 331 12.47 -18.78 4.80
C GLY A 331 13.19 -17.72 3.97
N GLY A 332 12.78 -16.45 4.11
CA GLY A 332 13.36 -15.33 3.37
C GLY A 332 13.17 -15.46 1.86
N THR A 333 14.22 -15.16 1.10
CA THR A 333 14.20 -15.14 -0.38
C THR A 333 13.83 -16.51 -0.97
N THR A 334 14.31 -17.61 -0.37
CA THR A 334 14.07 -18.97 -0.90
C THR A 334 12.58 -19.29 -0.94
N THR A 335 11.85 -19.06 0.15
CA THR A 335 10.42 -19.35 0.20
C THR A 335 9.60 -18.36 -0.62
N ARG A 336 10.04 -17.09 -0.71
CA ARG A 336 9.42 -16.12 -1.62
C ARG A 336 9.48 -16.58 -3.08
N LEU A 337 10.63 -17.08 -3.53
CA LEU A 337 10.78 -17.64 -4.89
C LEU A 337 9.88 -18.86 -5.11
N ILE A 338 9.74 -19.74 -4.13
CA ILE A 338 8.79 -20.87 -4.20
C ILE A 338 7.35 -20.33 -4.35
N TRP A 339 6.98 -19.30 -3.60
CA TRP A 339 5.65 -18.67 -3.68
C TRP A 339 5.39 -18.06 -5.06
N VAL A 340 6.39 -17.39 -5.65
CA VAL A 340 6.29 -16.86 -7.02
C VAL A 340 6.06 -18.00 -8.01
N VAL A 341 6.89 -19.05 -7.97
CA VAL A 341 6.78 -20.18 -8.91
C VAL A 341 5.45 -20.90 -8.77
N PHE A 342 5.01 -21.20 -7.54
CA PHE A 342 3.76 -21.93 -7.30
C PHE A 342 2.52 -21.07 -7.54
N GLY A 343 2.59 -19.76 -7.28
CA GLY A 343 1.53 -18.82 -7.61
C GLY A 343 1.34 -18.67 -9.13
N LEU A 344 2.43 -18.51 -9.89
CA LEU A 344 2.38 -18.48 -11.36
C LEU A 344 1.90 -19.81 -11.94
N ALA A 345 2.40 -20.93 -11.42
CA ALA A 345 1.94 -22.27 -11.82
C ALA A 345 0.43 -22.45 -11.54
N SER A 346 -0.07 -21.89 -10.43
CA SER A 346 -1.50 -21.89 -10.11
C SER A 346 -2.32 -20.99 -11.05
N GLY A 347 -1.76 -19.87 -11.53
CA GLY A 347 -2.31 -19.13 -12.66
C GLY A 347 -2.43 -20.00 -13.92
N GLY A 348 -1.45 -20.86 -14.17
CA GLY A 348 -1.49 -21.88 -15.22
C GLY A 348 -2.58 -22.95 -15.03
N LEU A 349 -2.97 -23.28 -13.80
CA LEU A 349 -4.06 -24.23 -13.53
C LEU A 349 -5.40 -23.72 -14.03
N VAL A 350 -5.66 -22.44 -13.82
CA VAL A 350 -6.85 -21.76 -14.31
C VAL A 350 -6.93 -21.87 -15.83
N LEU A 351 -5.83 -21.55 -16.52
CA LEU A 351 -5.76 -21.61 -17.98
C LEU A 351 -5.96 -23.05 -18.49
N THR A 352 -5.21 -24.01 -17.93
CA THR A 352 -5.33 -25.42 -18.33
C THR A 352 -6.73 -25.98 -18.06
N GLY A 353 -7.38 -25.59 -16.97
CA GLY A 353 -8.77 -25.96 -16.65
C GLY A 353 -9.76 -25.47 -17.70
N ALA A 354 -9.66 -24.19 -18.10
CA ALA A 354 -10.51 -23.60 -19.14
C ALA A 354 -10.28 -24.26 -20.52
N LEU A 355 -9.03 -24.58 -20.86
CA LEU A 355 -8.70 -25.28 -22.10
C LEU A 355 -9.23 -26.73 -22.11
N ILE A 356 -9.17 -27.43 -20.98
CA ILE A 356 -9.77 -28.77 -20.83
C ILE A 356 -11.29 -28.69 -21.02
N TYR A 357 -11.95 -27.67 -20.47
CA TYR A 357 -13.37 -27.44 -20.69
C TYR A 357 -13.67 -27.28 -22.18
N ALA A 358 -12.95 -26.40 -22.88
CA ALA A 358 -13.13 -26.18 -24.30
C ALA A 358 -12.92 -27.47 -25.12
N ALA A 359 -11.87 -28.23 -24.83
CA ALA A 359 -11.55 -29.47 -25.51
C ALA A 359 -12.59 -30.59 -25.26
N ARG A 360 -13.40 -30.51 -24.19
CA ARG A 360 -14.49 -31.46 -23.93
C ARG A 360 -15.74 -31.19 -24.77
N GLN A 361 -15.98 -29.94 -25.15
CA GLN A 361 -17.21 -29.54 -25.83
C GLN A 361 -17.24 -29.91 -27.33
N ARG A 362 -16.13 -30.41 -27.91
CA ARG A 362 -16.03 -30.84 -29.32
C ARG A 362 -16.67 -29.85 -30.32
N ALA A 363 -16.60 -28.55 -30.03
CA ALA A 363 -17.18 -27.52 -30.87
C ALA A 363 -16.18 -27.16 -31.98
N ASP A 364 -16.65 -27.03 -33.23
CA ASP A 364 -15.87 -26.52 -34.38
C ASP A 364 -15.44 -25.05 -34.21
N THR A 365 -15.92 -24.38 -33.16
CA THR A 365 -15.47 -23.05 -32.80
C THR A 365 -14.22 -23.10 -31.94
N GLY A 366 -13.19 -22.33 -32.29
CA GLY A 366 -11.92 -22.27 -31.54
C GLY A 366 -12.08 -22.06 -30.02
N ALA A 367 -11.11 -22.53 -29.24
CA ALA A 367 -11.19 -22.67 -27.78
C ALA A 367 -11.69 -21.40 -27.05
N GLY A 368 -11.22 -20.21 -27.46
CA GLY A 368 -11.63 -18.94 -26.87
C GLY A 368 -13.14 -18.67 -26.99
N ARG A 369 -13.76 -18.95 -28.15
CA ARG A 369 -15.20 -18.79 -28.34
C ARG A 369 -16.00 -19.77 -27.48
N THR A 370 -15.51 -21.00 -27.34
CA THR A 370 -16.14 -22.01 -26.47
C THR A 370 -16.10 -21.59 -25.01
N ILE A 371 -14.97 -21.08 -24.53
CA ILE A 371 -14.84 -20.56 -23.16
C ILE A 371 -15.75 -19.34 -22.96
N TRP A 372 -15.72 -18.38 -23.89
CA TRP A 372 -16.55 -17.17 -23.83
C TRP A 372 -18.05 -17.47 -23.78
N ARG A 373 -18.51 -18.48 -24.53
CA ARG A 373 -19.89 -18.96 -24.47
C ARG A 373 -20.17 -19.71 -23.16
N GLY A 374 -19.23 -20.52 -22.70
CA GLY A 374 -19.31 -21.29 -21.47
C GLY A 374 -19.44 -20.44 -20.20
N LEU A 375 -18.91 -19.21 -20.20
CA LEU A 375 -19.08 -18.24 -19.11
C LEU A 375 -20.52 -17.74 -18.94
N GLY A 376 -21.40 -17.89 -19.94
CA GLY A 376 -22.78 -17.42 -19.85
C GLY A 376 -22.89 -15.93 -19.51
N LEU A 377 -23.57 -15.59 -18.41
CA LEU A 377 -23.71 -14.20 -17.94
C LEU A 377 -22.41 -13.63 -17.32
N PHE A 378 -21.50 -14.49 -16.83
CA PHE A 378 -20.26 -14.04 -16.16
C PHE A 378 -19.34 -13.27 -17.10
N ARG A 379 -19.39 -13.52 -18.42
CA ARG A 379 -18.61 -12.74 -19.39
C ARG A 379 -18.97 -11.25 -19.37
N TRP A 380 -20.25 -10.92 -19.14
CA TRP A 380 -20.71 -9.54 -19.02
C TRP A 380 -20.32 -8.93 -17.69
N ALA A 381 -20.39 -9.72 -16.61
CA ALA A 381 -19.87 -9.30 -15.31
C ALA A 381 -18.37 -8.98 -15.36
N TYR A 382 -17.58 -9.80 -16.05
CA TYR A 382 -16.16 -9.53 -16.29
C TYR A 382 -15.92 -8.28 -17.13
N LEU A 383 -16.68 -8.07 -18.19
CA LEU A 383 -16.58 -6.84 -18.99
C LEU A 383 -16.89 -5.60 -18.17
N LEU A 384 -17.96 -5.63 -17.36
CA LEU A 384 -18.31 -4.53 -16.47
C LEU A 384 -17.23 -4.30 -15.40
N LEU A 385 -16.67 -5.37 -14.85
CA LEU A 385 -15.56 -5.27 -13.88
C LEU A 385 -14.33 -4.60 -14.51
N ILE A 386 -13.92 -5.04 -15.71
CA ILE A 386 -12.79 -4.46 -16.43
C ILE A 386 -13.04 -2.98 -16.77
N LEU A 387 -14.23 -2.65 -17.27
CA LEU A 387 -14.61 -1.27 -17.55
C LEU A 387 -14.61 -0.41 -16.28
N GLY A 388 -15.10 -0.94 -15.16
CA GLY A 388 -15.05 -0.30 -13.85
C GLY A 388 -13.62 -0.04 -13.38
N MET A 389 -12.75 -1.05 -13.48
CA MET A 389 -11.32 -0.90 -13.16
C MET A 389 -10.65 0.17 -14.05
N ILE A 390 -10.91 0.17 -15.36
CA ILE A 390 -10.37 1.18 -16.28
C ILE A 390 -10.87 2.58 -15.89
N ALA A 391 -12.16 2.72 -15.60
CA ALA A 391 -12.74 3.99 -15.16
C ALA A 391 -12.07 4.50 -13.87
N VAL A 392 -11.84 3.62 -12.89
CA VAL A 392 -11.13 3.98 -11.66
C VAL A 392 -9.69 4.36 -11.95
N VAL A 393 -8.99 3.62 -12.81
CA VAL A 393 -7.61 3.96 -13.20
C VAL A 393 -7.55 5.34 -13.86
N VAL A 394 -8.48 5.65 -14.77
CA VAL A 394 -8.55 6.97 -15.42
C VAL A 394 -8.85 8.07 -14.41
N VAL A 395 -9.74 7.83 -13.44
CA VAL A 395 -10.11 8.84 -12.42
C VAL A 395 -8.99 9.05 -11.39
N GLN A 396 -8.31 7.97 -10.99
CA GLN A 396 -7.33 8.00 -9.90
C GLN A 396 -5.90 8.28 -10.38
N TYR A 397 -5.51 7.75 -11.53
CA TYR A 397 -4.15 7.83 -12.07
C TYR A 397 -4.07 8.52 -13.43
N GLY A 398 -5.21 8.89 -14.03
CA GLY A 398 -5.21 9.74 -15.21
C GLY A 398 -4.56 11.09 -14.91
N PRO A 399 -4.19 11.86 -15.95
CA PRO A 399 -3.63 13.19 -15.76
C PRO A 399 -4.61 13.98 -14.89
N PRO A 400 -4.17 14.53 -13.74
CA PRO A 400 -5.06 15.22 -12.85
C PRO A 400 -5.76 16.31 -13.66
N GLY A 401 -7.09 16.35 -13.59
CA GLY A 401 -7.82 17.51 -14.07
C GLY A 401 -7.18 18.75 -13.43
N VAL A 402 -6.90 19.78 -14.23
CA VAL A 402 -6.04 20.91 -13.86
C VAL A 402 -6.75 21.80 -12.82
N LYS A 403 -6.93 21.31 -11.60
CA LYS A 403 -7.62 21.97 -10.49
C LYS A 403 -6.59 22.61 -9.54
N TRP A 404 -6.99 23.72 -8.95
CA TRP A 404 -6.23 24.38 -7.90
C TRP A 404 -6.30 23.56 -6.61
N ALA A 405 -5.15 23.20 -6.04
CA ALA A 405 -5.03 22.54 -4.76
C ALA A 405 -4.55 23.54 -3.71
N GLY A 406 -5.21 23.62 -2.55
CA GLY A 406 -4.84 24.54 -1.49
C GLY A 406 -3.53 24.12 -0.82
N ILE A 407 -2.66 25.11 -0.56
CA ILE A 407 -1.46 24.97 0.26
C ILE A 407 -1.82 25.44 1.67
N PRO A 408 -1.56 24.64 2.73
CA PRO A 408 -1.83 25.04 4.10
C PRO A 408 -1.17 26.38 4.44
N PRO A 409 -1.90 27.35 5.01
CA PRO A 409 -1.32 28.62 5.41
C PRO A 409 -0.51 28.48 6.70
N PRO A 410 0.52 29.34 6.91
CA PRO A 410 1.02 29.63 8.25
C PRO A 410 -0.15 29.99 9.19
N VAL A 411 -0.05 29.63 10.47
CA VAL A 411 -1.15 29.82 11.45
C VAL A 411 -1.65 31.27 11.44
N GLU A 412 -0.73 32.22 11.40
CA GLU A 412 -0.98 33.67 11.39
C GLU A 412 -1.67 34.17 10.11
N ALA A 413 -1.50 33.45 8.99
CA ALA A 413 -1.99 33.84 7.68
C ALA A 413 -3.41 33.30 7.38
N LYS A 414 -3.90 32.37 8.19
CA LYS A 414 -5.11 31.56 7.94
C LYS A 414 -6.37 32.39 7.66
N ASP A 415 -6.53 33.50 8.36
CA ASP A 415 -7.69 34.37 8.25
C ASP A 415 -7.54 35.43 7.14
N TYR A 416 -6.30 35.66 6.67
CA TYR A 416 -5.98 36.70 5.70
C TYR A 416 -5.90 36.19 4.27
N VAL A 417 -5.17 35.10 4.04
CA VAL A 417 -4.79 34.66 2.70
C VAL A 417 -4.85 33.14 2.54
N ARG A 418 -5.11 32.71 1.30
CA ARG A 418 -5.05 31.31 0.88
C ARG A 418 -4.18 31.20 -0.36
N LEU A 419 -3.18 30.34 -0.30
CA LEU A 419 -2.36 29.99 -1.46
C LEU A 419 -2.86 28.67 -2.04
N ALA A 420 -2.88 28.57 -3.36
CA ALA A 420 -3.16 27.32 -4.07
C ALA A 420 -2.17 27.12 -5.21
N SER A 421 -1.82 25.88 -5.50
CA SER A 421 -1.00 25.50 -6.65
C SER A 421 -1.83 24.81 -7.72
N LYS A 422 -1.40 24.92 -8.97
CA LYS A 422 -1.99 24.22 -10.12
C LYS A 422 -0.95 23.27 -10.72
N GLY A 423 -0.68 22.19 -10.00
CA GLY A 423 0.39 21.26 -10.32
C GLY A 423 1.21 20.95 -9.08
N LYS A 424 2.42 20.46 -9.29
CA LYS A 424 3.33 20.03 -8.23
C LYS A 424 4.67 20.75 -8.44
N LEU A 425 5.39 21.04 -7.36
CA LEU A 425 6.68 21.73 -7.46
C LEU A 425 7.71 20.75 -8.06
N ARG A 426 8.33 21.15 -9.18
CA ARG A 426 9.31 20.36 -9.94
C ARG A 426 10.55 21.19 -10.22
N LEU A 427 11.69 20.52 -10.36
CA LEU A 427 12.95 21.22 -10.55
C LEU A 427 12.99 21.88 -11.95
N GLY A 428 13.20 23.20 -11.98
CA GLY A 428 13.31 23.95 -13.23
C GLY A 428 12.00 24.23 -13.96
N GLU A 429 10.85 23.74 -13.46
CA GLU A 429 9.53 24.02 -14.01
C GLU A 429 8.83 25.18 -13.28
N ASP A 430 7.99 25.91 -14.00
CA ASP A 430 7.15 26.94 -13.40
C ASP A 430 5.90 26.32 -12.77
N LEU A 431 5.75 26.47 -11.46
CA LEU A 431 4.55 26.11 -10.72
C LEU A 431 3.56 27.28 -10.73
N PRO A 432 2.38 27.16 -11.36
CA PRO A 432 1.36 28.19 -11.26
C PRO A 432 0.78 28.21 -9.85
N LEU A 433 0.81 29.38 -9.22
CA LEU A 433 0.29 29.66 -7.89
C LEU A 433 -0.83 30.69 -7.97
N ARG A 434 -1.82 30.56 -7.08
CA ARG A 434 -2.94 31.50 -6.93
C ARG A 434 -3.04 31.91 -5.48
N LEU A 435 -2.77 33.18 -5.18
CA LEU A 435 -3.04 33.78 -3.88
C LEU A 435 -4.48 34.33 -3.90
N THR A 436 -5.26 34.05 -2.86
CA THR A 436 -6.60 34.62 -2.65
C THR A 436 -6.62 35.34 -1.31
N VAL A 437 -6.90 36.64 -1.33
CA VAL A 437 -7.04 37.46 -0.12
C VAL A 437 -8.48 37.36 0.38
N SER A 438 -8.65 36.85 1.60
CA SER A 438 -9.96 36.59 2.21
C SER A 438 -10.41 37.73 3.13
N ALA A 439 -9.47 38.37 3.82
CA ALA A 439 -9.72 39.44 4.78
C ALA A 439 -10.14 40.77 4.09
N PRO A 440 -11.38 41.27 4.28
CA PRO A 440 -11.88 42.49 3.61
C PRO A 440 -11.10 43.77 3.96
N GLU A 441 -10.43 43.81 5.10
CA GLU A 441 -9.63 44.92 5.61
C GLU A 441 -8.28 45.10 4.90
N VAL A 442 -7.84 44.14 4.08
CA VAL A 442 -6.62 44.27 3.29
C VAL A 442 -6.86 45.21 2.10
N VAL A 443 -5.94 46.11 1.77
CA VAL A 443 -6.04 47.09 0.66
C VAL A 443 -5.08 46.76 -0.47
N SER A 444 -3.88 46.29 -0.14
CA SER A 444 -2.86 45.85 -1.11
C SER A 444 -2.15 44.59 -0.63
N ALA A 445 -1.63 43.81 -1.58
CA ALA A 445 -0.76 42.68 -1.28
C ALA A 445 0.48 42.73 -2.18
N THR A 446 1.66 42.54 -1.61
CA THR A 446 2.91 42.34 -2.35
C THR A 446 3.30 40.87 -2.23
N ILE A 447 3.60 40.24 -3.36
CA ILE A 447 4.04 38.85 -3.41
C ILE A 447 5.49 38.80 -3.89
N THR A 448 6.36 38.18 -3.12
CA THR A 448 7.74 37.94 -3.50
C THR A 448 7.98 36.44 -3.59
N PRO A 449 7.91 35.84 -4.79
CA PRO A 449 8.24 34.43 -4.97
C PRO A 449 9.76 34.24 -5.00
N GLY A 450 10.32 33.51 -4.03
CA GLY A 450 11.71 33.00 -4.00
C GLY A 450 12.76 33.93 -4.62
N PRO A 451 13.74 33.43 -5.41
CA PRO A 451 14.73 34.27 -6.11
C PRO A 451 14.14 35.13 -7.26
N GLY A 452 12.89 35.59 -7.13
CA GLY A 452 12.16 36.39 -8.10
C GLY A 452 11.95 37.84 -7.65
N THR A 453 11.46 38.66 -8.57
CA THR A 453 11.13 40.06 -8.31
C THR A 453 9.79 40.18 -7.58
N PRO A 454 9.67 41.05 -6.56
CA PRO A 454 8.40 41.37 -5.92
C PRO A 454 7.35 41.81 -6.94
N ARG A 455 6.12 41.35 -6.75
CA ARG A 455 4.96 41.70 -7.57
C ARG A 455 3.87 42.27 -6.69
N GLN A 456 3.59 43.56 -6.88
CA GLN A 456 2.50 44.24 -6.18
C GLN A 456 1.15 43.91 -6.83
N LEU A 457 0.15 43.70 -6.00
CA LEU A 457 -1.23 43.44 -6.40
C LEU A 457 -2.13 44.53 -5.84
N GLU A 458 -2.69 45.35 -6.72
CA GLU A 458 -3.73 46.30 -6.38
C GLU A 458 -5.07 45.55 -6.22
N LEU A 459 -5.58 45.48 -4.99
CA LEU A 459 -6.82 44.76 -4.70
C LEU A 459 -7.99 45.74 -4.80
N LYS A 460 -8.92 45.49 -5.72
CA LYS A 460 -10.12 46.32 -5.85
C LYS A 460 -10.98 46.26 -4.57
N PRO A 461 -11.56 47.38 -4.10
CA PRO A 461 -12.48 47.37 -2.98
C PRO A 461 -13.77 46.62 -3.34
N ALA A 462 -14.16 45.68 -2.47
CA ALA A 462 -15.43 44.94 -2.44
C ALA A 462 -16.02 44.47 -3.80
N GLY A 463 -15.65 43.26 -4.24
CA GLY A 463 -16.28 42.54 -5.36
C GLY A 463 -15.54 41.23 -5.68
N LYS A 464 -16.25 40.22 -6.24
CA LYS A 464 -15.77 38.84 -6.44
C LYS A 464 -14.37 38.75 -7.06
N ASN A 465 -13.55 37.85 -6.50
CA ASN A 465 -12.20 37.42 -6.92
C ASN A 465 -11.04 38.39 -6.62
N ARG A 466 -10.74 38.59 -5.32
CA ARG A 466 -9.46 39.13 -4.83
C ARG A 466 -8.35 38.08 -4.90
N ALA A 467 -8.03 37.64 -6.13
CA ALA A 467 -7.02 36.62 -6.36
C ALA A 467 -6.07 37.00 -7.47
N ALA A 468 -4.81 36.58 -7.34
CA ALA A 468 -3.78 36.78 -8.35
C ALA A 468 -3.07 35.47 -8.64
N THR A 469 -2.73 35.28 -9.91
CA THR A 469 -1.99 34.12 -10.40
C THR A 469 -0.58 34.54 -10.79
N PHE A 470 0.41 33.77 -10.36
CA PHE A 470 1.83 33.98 -10.66
C PHE A 470 2.53 32.63 -10.77
N GLY A 471 3.74 32.62 -11.33
CA GLY A 471 4.57 31.42 -11.42
C GLY A 471 5.65 31.45 -10.33
N LEU A 472 5.96 30.28 -9.77
CA LEU A 472 7.17 30.05 -8.99
C LEU A 472 8.01 29.01 -9.74
N ARG A 473 9.19 29.41 -10.21
CA ARG A 473 10.13 28.48 -10.86
C ARG A 473 10.80 27.63 -9.79
N GLY A 474 10.63 26.31 -9.86
CA GLY A 474 11.15 25.40 -8.84
C GLY A 474 12.69 25.36 -8.84
N THR A 475 13.27 25.56 -7.67
CA THR A 475 14.72 25.52 -7.42
C THR A 475 15.08 24.42 -6.42
N PRO A 476 16.35 23.99 -6.35
CA PRO A 476 16.78 22.98 -5.37
C PRO A 476 16.56 23.40 -3.92
N ARG A 477 16.59 24.72 -3.65
CA ARG A 477 16.39 25.35 -2.33
C ARG A 477 15.64 26.67 -2.51
N ASP A 478 15.06 27.19 -1.43
CA ASP A 478 14.43 28.52 -1.36
C ASP A 478 13.14 28.71 -2.20
N ASN A 479 12.29 27.68 -2.25
CA ASN A 479 10.95 27.81 -2.83
C ASN A 479 9.97 28.37 -1.79
N SER A 480 10.12 29.65 -1.46
CA SER A 480 9.20 30.37 -0.58
C SER A 480 8.37 31.40 -1.36
N VAL A 481 7.23 31.76 -0.80
CA VAL A 481 6.43 32.89 -1.26
C VAL A 481 6.18 33.78 -0.06
N GLU A 482 6.84 34.94 -0.05
CA GLU A 482 6.57 35.99 0.90
C GLU A 482 5.35 36.80 0.45
N VAL A 483 4.47 37.09 1.39
CA VAL A 483 3.21 37.80 1.17
C VAL A 483 3.11 38.91 2.21
N GLU A 484 3.26 40.15 1.76
CA GLU A 484 3.05 41.34 2.59
C GLU A 484 1.66 41.91 2.30
N LEU A 485 0.87 42.12 3.34
CA LEU A 485 -0.48 42.68 3.27
C LEU A 485 -0.50 44.04 3.96
N THR A 486 -1.07 45.04 3.29
CA THR A 486 -1.33 46.36 3.90
C THR A 486 -2.82 46.45 4.25
N LEU A 487 -3.13 46.70 5.52
CA LEU A 487 -4.50 46.84 6.02
C LEU A 487 -5.01 48.27 5.84
N GLN A 488 -6.33 48.47 5.90
CA GLN A 488 -6.97 49.79 5.87
C GLN A 488 -6.49 50.71 7.00
N SER A 489 -6.06 50.13 8.13
CA SER A 489 -5.45 50.85 9.26
C SER A 489 -4.05 51.39 8.96
N GLY A 490 -3.42 50.98 7.84
CA GLY A 490 -2.02 51.24 7.53
C GLY A 490 -1.05 50.21 8.12
N GLU A 491 -1.53 49.25 8.91
CA GLU A 491 -0.72 48.15 9.44
C GLU A 491 -0.27 47.20 8.32
N VAL A 492 0.99 46.76 8.38
CA VAL A 492 1.58 45.79 7.44
C VAL A 492 1.78 44.45 8.13
N LYS A 493 1.27 43.38 7.52
CA LYS A 493 1.47 41.99 7.97
C LYS A 493 2.23 41.21 6.92
N SER A 494 3.32 40.55 7.29
CA SER A 494 4.09 39.68 6.39
C SER A 494 3.93 38.21 6.77
N PHE A 495 3.79 37.35 5.77
CA PHE A 495 3.69 35.91 5.92
C PHE A 495 4.58 35.22 4.90
N THR A 496 5.23 34.12 5.30
CA THR A 496 6.04 33.31 4.38
C THR A 496 5.43 31.93 4.20
N TYR A 497 5.04 31.59 2.98
CA TYR A 497 4.72 30.20 2.60
C TYR A 497 6.01 29.50 2.17
N ARG A 498 6.46 28.51 2.94
CA ARG A 498 7.61 27.69 2.57
C ARG A 498 7.12 26.42 1.89
N LEU A 499 7.39 26.28 0.59
CA LEU A 499 7.00 25.08 -0.15
C LEU A 499 8.04 23.95 -0.01
N GLY A 500 9.26 24.28 0.46
CA GLY A 500 10.34 23.32 0.63
C GLY A 500 11.21 23.18 -0.61
N ASN A 501 11.87 22.03 -0.76
CA ASN A 501 12.74 21.78 -1.91
C ASN A 501 11.94 21.18 -3.07
N ALA A 502 12.21 21.62 -4.30
CA ALA A 502 11.63 21.01 -5.47
C ALA A 502 12.15 19.57 -5.64
N ILE A 503 11.31 18.69 -6.19
CA ILE A 503 11.64 17.28 -6.42
C ILE A 503 11.59 16.98 -7.92
N TRP A 504 12.56 16.20 -8.40
CA TRP A 504 12.85 15.74 -9.79
C TRP A 504 12.58 16.69 -10.96
#